data_AF-A0A1Q4R7H3-F1
#
_entry.id   AF-A0A1Q4R7H3-F1
#
_cell.length_a   1.000
_cell.length_b   1.000
_cell.length_c   1.000
_cell.angle_alpha   90.00
_cell.angle_beta   90.00
_cell.angle_gamma   90.00
#
_symmetry.space_group_name_H-M   'P 1'
#
loop_
_entity.id
_entity.type
_entity.pdbx_description
1 polymer ?
#
loop_
_entity_poly.entity_id
_entity_poly.type
_entity_poly.pdbx_seq_one_letter_code
_entity_poly.pdbx_strand_id
1 'polypeptide(L)'
;MQITIDLPADLEKELIAKASESKLPLQTLILQTLRQNTQTVPTVMTQWPQEILDFYGDSEFPAFESHREDLVPPPEVELFE
;
A
#
# COMPACT_ATOMS: atom_id res chain seq x y z
N MET A 1 -2.39 5.64 15.11
CA MET A 1 -2.76 6.24 13.82
C MET A 1 -4.16 6.82 13.97
N GLN A 2 -4.36 8.08 13.63
CA GLN A 2 -5.68 8.74 13.70
C GLN A 2 -6.09 9.08 12.26
N ILE A 3 -7.33 8.73 11.89
CA ILE A 3 -7.89 9.00 10.57
C ILE A 3 -9.10 9.90 10.78
N THR A 4 -9.13 11.02 10.08
CA THR A 4 -10.28 11.93 10.05
C THR A 4 -11.04 11.66 8.76
N ILE A 5 -12.36 11.48 8.86
CA ILE A 5 -13.22 11.21 7.71
C ILE A 5 -14.32 12.26 7.73
N ASP A 6 -14.38 13.07 6.68
CA ASP A 6 -15.46 14.01 6.49
C ASP A 6 -16.66 13.28 5.88
N LEU A 7 -17.79 13.33 6.58
CA LEU A 7 -19.02 12.66 6.16
C LEU A 7 -20.12 13.69 5.89
N PRO A 8 -21.00 13.44 4.91
CA PRO A 8 -22.23 14.21 4.77
C PRO A 8 -23.09 14.07 6.03
N ALA A 9 -23.74 15.18 6.43
CA ALA A 9 -24.52 15.24 7.68
C ALA A 9 -25.64 14.19 7.77
N ASP A 10 -26.24 13.84 6.63
CA ASP A 10 -27.29 12.83 6.57
C ASP A 10 -26.75 11.43 6.88
N LEU A 11 -25.59 11.09 6.30
CA LEU A 11 -24.92 9.82 6.51
C LEU A 11 -24.42 9.67 7.95
N GLU A 12 -23.91 10.75 8.56
CA GLU A 12 -23.49 10.74 9.96
C GLU A 12 -24.66 10.40 10.89
N LYS A 13 -25.82 11.03 10.68
CA LYS A 13 -27.03 10.75 11.47
C LYS A 13 -27.48 9.30 11.34
N GLU A 14 -27.48 8.76 10.12
CA GLU A 14 -27.83 7.36 9.87
C GLU A 14 -26.86 6.40 10.58
N LEU A 15 -25.56 6.67 10.55
CA LEU A 15 -24.56 5.84 11.22
C LEU A 15 -24.71 5.88 12.74
N ILE A 16 -25.02 7.04 13.33
CA ILE A 16 -25.30 7.17 14.77
C ILE A 16 -26.55 6.37 15.15
N ALA A 17 -27.61 6.45 14.34
CA ALA A 17 -28.83 5.66 14.56
C ALA A 17 -28.56 4.16 14.52
N LYS A 18 -27.82 3.68 13.50
CA LYS A 18 -27.40 2.28 13.36
C LYS A 18 -26.50 1.81 14.50
N ALA A 19 -25.56 2.65 14.95
CA ALA A 19 -24.69 2.35 16.08
C ALA A 19 -25.51 2.15 17.37
N SER A 20 -26.52 3.01 17.57
CA SER A 20 -27.45 2.92 18.71
C SER A 20 -28.30 1.65 18.65
N GLU A 21 -28.84 1.30 17.49
CA GLU A 21 -29.65 0.10 17.28
C GLU A 21 -28.85 -1.19 17.52
N SER A 22 -27.63 -1.23 16.98
CA SER A 22 -26.72 -2.37 17.13
C SER A 22 -26.01 -2.44 18.48
N LYS A 23 -26.18 -1.43 19.35
CA LYS A 23 -25.47 -1.27 20.64
C LYS A 23 -23.95 -1.34 20.50
N LEU A 24 -23.43 -0.84 19.38
CA LEU A 24 -22.01 -0.77 19.10
C LEU A 24 -21.54 0.68 19.15
N PRO A 25 -20.31 0.95 19.60
CA PRO A 25 -19.70 2.25 19.40
C PRO A 25 -19.66 2.59 17.89
N LEU A 26 -19.94 3.84 17.55
CA LEU A 26 -19.95 4.33 16.16
C LEU A 26 -18.67 3.96 15.41
N GLN A 27 -17.52 4.12 16.06
CA GLN A 27 -16.20 3.79 15.51
C GLN A 27 -16.07 2.30 15.15
N THR A 28 -16.62 1.41 15.98
CA THR A 28 -16.62 -0.04 15.75
C THR A 28 -17.47 -0.38 14.53
N LEU A 29 -18.65 0.23 14.41
CA LEU A 29 -19.54 0.04 13.27
C LEU A 29 -18.89 0.52 11.96
N ILE A 30 -18.25 1.69 11.99
CA ILE A 30 -17.49 2.22 10.84
C ILE A 30 -16.35 1.26 10.46
N LEU A 31 -15.55 0.81 11.42
CA LEU A 31 -14.44 -0.11 11.16
C LEU A 31 -14.90 -1.45 10.59
N GLN A 32 -15.97 -2.03 11.12
CA GLN A 32 -16.51 -3.30 10.59
C GLN A 32 -16.98 -3.15 9.14
N THR A 33 -17.67 -2.05 8.85
CA THR A 33 -18.19 -1.77 7.50
C THR A 33 -17.05 -1.58 6.51
N LEU A 34 -16.04 -0.76 6.87
CA LEU A 34 -14.85 -0.55 6.04
C LEU A 34 -14.11 -1.86 5.82
N ARG A 35 -13.92 -2.67 6.88
CA ARG A 35 -13.22 -3.95 6.79
C ARG A 35 -13.92 -4.91 5.84
N GLN A 36 -15.24 -5.07 5.94
CA GLN A 36 -16.01 -5.92 5.03
C GLN A 36 -15.84 -5.50 3.57
N ASN A 37 -15.81 -4.19 3.28
CA ASN A 37 -15.60 -3.69 1.92
C ASN A 37 -14.16 -3.86 1.43
N THR A 38 -13.16 -3.72 2.30
CA THR A 38 -11.76 -3.89 1.91
C THR A 38 -11.31 -5.34 1.83
N GLN A 39 -11.99 -6.25 2.54
CA GLN A 39 -11.60 -7.65 2.63
C GLN A 39 -12.22 -8.50 1.51
N THR A 40 -13.24 -7.98 0.81
CA THR A 40 -13.83 -8.58 -0.40
C THR A 40 -13.09 -8.20 -1.69
N VAL A 41 -12.34 -7.09 -1.67
CA VAL A 41 -11.28 -6.89 -2.66
C VAL A 41 -10.24 -7.95 -2.31
N PRO A 42 -9.95 -8.94 -3.19
CA PRO A 42 -8.81 -9.80 -2.93
C PRO A 42 -7.65 -8.84 -2.80
N THR A 43 -7.06 -8.79 -1.60
CA THR A 43 -5.79 -8.11 -1.39
C THR A 43 -4.90 -8.68 -2.47
N VAL A 44 -4.75 -7.96 -3.58
CA VAL A 44 -3.72 -8.26 -4.57
C VAL A 44 -2.50 -8.33 -3.69
N MET A 45 -1.93 -9.53 -3.55
CA MET A 45 -0.88 -9.79 -2.59
C MET A 45 0.20 -8.75 -2.85
N THR A 46 0.23 -7.70 -2.03
CA THR A 46 1.25 -6.64 -2.09
C THR A 46 2.55 -7.17 -1.51
N GLN A 47 2.56 -8.41 -1.03
CA GLN A 47 3.78 -9.12 -0.70
C GLN A 47 4.42 -9.61 -1.98
N TRP A 48 5.71 -9.33 -2.13
CA TRP A 48 6.50 -9.93 -3.16
C TRP A 48 6.47 -11.46 -3.02
N PRO A 49 6.50 -12.21 -4.14
CA PRO A 49 6.75 -13.64 -4.13
C PRO A 49 7.95 -13.98 -3.25
N GLN A 50 7.87 -15.10 -2.55
CA GLN A 50 8.90 -15.50 -1.59
C GLN A 50 10.26 -15.68 -2.28
N GLU A 51 10.23 -16.08 -3.56
CA GLU A 51 11.39 -16.20 -4.43
C GLU A 51 12.16 -14.89 -4.62
N ILE A 52 11.46 -13.75 -4.59
CA ILE A 52 12.09 -12.42 -4.69
C ILE A 52 12.66 -11.99 -3.34
N LEU A 53 11.95 -12.30 -2.25
CA LEU A 53 12.40 -11.97 -0.88
C LEU A 53 13.62 -12.79 -0.45
N ASP A 54 13.70 -14.04 -0.92
CA ASP A 54 14.78 -14.97 -0.63
C ASP A 54 15.87 -14.98 -1.71
N PHE A 55 15.85 -14.02 -2.65
CA PHE A 55 16.87 -13.92 -3.68
C PHE A 55 18.18 -13.36 -3.08
N TYR A 56 19.19 -14.23 -2.95
CA TYR A 56 20.52 -13.88 -2.44
C TYR A 56 21.56 -13.58 -3.54
N GLY A 57 21.12 -13.43 -4.79
CA GLY A 57 22.02 -13.32 -5.93
C GLY A 57 22.55 -14.69 -6.38
N ASP A 58 23.03 -14.75 -7.62
CA ASP A 58 23.70 -15.93 -8.15
C ASP A 58 25.21 -15.74 -7.99
N SER A 59 25.86 -16.66 -7.27
CA SER A 59 27.31 -16.64 -7.04
C SER A 59 28.14 -16.88 -8.31
N GLU A 60 27.51 -17.39 -9.38
CA GLU A 60 28.15 -17.53 -10.69
C GLU A 60 28.15 -16.21 -11.49
N PHE A 61 27.40 -15.21 -11.04
CA PHE A 61 27.43 -13.88 -11.64
C PHE A 61 28.55 -13.04 -11.03
N PRO A 62 29.37 -12.38 -11.86
CA PRO A 62 30.37 -11.46 -11.37
C PRO A 62 29.70 -10.28 -10.67
N ALA A 63 30.36 -9.73 -9.65
CA ALA A 63 29.84 -8.59 -8.90
C ALA A 63 29.53 -7.43 -9.84
N PHE A 64 28.46 -6.67 -9.58
CA PHE A 64 28.09 -5.51 -10.41
C PHE A 64 29.28 -4.57 -10.65
N GLU A 65 30.14 -4.41 -9.64
CA GLU A 65 31.34 -3.59 -9.66
C GLU A 65 32.41 -4.05 -10.67
N SER A 66 32.43 -5.32 -11.08
CA SER A 66 33.42 -5.81 -12.07
C SER A 66 33.18 -5.26 -13.46
N HIS A 67 31.96 -4.83 -13.78
CA HIS A 67 31.61 -4.24 -15.07
C HIS A 67 31.79 -2.72 -15.10
N ARG A 68 32.27 -2.12 -14.01
CA ARG A 68 32.38 -0.66 -13.89
C ARG A 68 33.29 -0.05 -14.95
N GLU A 69 34.33 -0.77 -15.33
CA GLU A 69 35.27 -0.42 -16.40
C GLU A 69 34.68 -0.54 -17.81
N ASP A 70 33.62 -1.32 -17.98
CA ASP A 70 32.85 -1.45 -19.23
C ASP A 70 31.75 -0.38 -19.35
N LEU A 71 31.45 0.38 -18.29
CA LEU A 71 30.40 1.39 -18.29
C LEU A 71 30.86 2.65 -19.03
N VAL A 72 30.11 3.00 -20.06
CA VAL A 72 30.25 4.29 -20.75
C VAL A 72 29.53 5.37 -19.93
N PRO A 73 30.13 6.55 -19.72
CA PRO A 73 29.42 7.69 -19.14
C PRO A 73 28.11 7.93 -19.89
N PRO A 74 27.00 8.24 -19.20
CA PRO A 74 25.79 8.66 -19.88
C PRO A 74 26.15 9.84 -20.80
N PRO A 75 25.56 9.93 -21.99
CA PRO A 75 25.76 11.09 -22.85
C PRO A 75 25.44 12.34 -22.04
N GLU A 76 26.27 13.38 -22.18
CA GLU A 76 25.94 14.70 -21.65
C GLU A 76 24.68 15.16 -22.37
N VAL A 77 23.52 14.89 -21.76
CA VAL A 77 22.29 15.52 -22.18
C VAL A 77 22.43 16.96 -21.68
N GLU A 78 22.50 17.92 -22.61
CA GLU A 78 22.32 19.34 -22.33
C GLU A 78 20.91 19.52 -21.75
N LEU A 79 20.74 19.21 -20.46
CA LEU A 79 19.45 19.23 -19.78
C LEU A 79 18.98 20.66 -19.50
N PHE A 80 19.78 21.67 -19.84
CA PHE A 80 19.46 23.08 -19.66
C PHE A 80 20.15 23.93 -20.74
N GLU A 81 19.51 24.05 -21.91
CA GLU A 81 19.58 25.26 -22.75
C GLU A 81 18.29 26.08 -22.62
#